data_AF-A0A9D5UQN7-F1
#
_entry.id   AF-A0A9D5UQN7-F1
#
_cell.length_a   1.000
_cell.length_b   1.000
_cell.length_c   1.000
_cell.angle_alpha   90.00
_cell.angle_beta   90.00
_cell.angle_gamma   90.00
#
_symmetry.space_group_name_H-M   'P 1'
#
loop_
_entity.id
_entity.type
_entity.pdbx_description
1 polymer ?
#
loop_
_entity_poly.entity_id
_entity_poly.type
_entity_poly.pdbx_seq_one_letter_code
_entity_poly.pdbx_strand_id
1 'polypeptide(L)'
;MIFLKRLWAILWKPSPLALGTLLIVGFGGAFIFFLLFHFGFMTATNKMEICISCHEMSAVYKEYQESIHYTNRTGVRATCADCHVPHGKDIGDYIDKFIAKAKVGTKDIYHHLMGTYPTTEKFETVRYRLAQGILEEMRHRDSKECRFCHNFEAMNLEKQEKSAVNKHKRAMEKGDKTCVDCHSGIAHKLPDEPESSDGKTE
;
A
#
# COMPACT_ATOMS: atom_id res chain seq x y z
N MET A 1 -10.56 17.08 34.73
CA MET A 1 -9.93 15.95 35.49
C MET A 1 -10.92 15.06 36.24
N ILE A 2 -11.95 15.58 36.94
CA ILE A 2 -12.91 14.75 37.72
C ILE A 2 -13.70 13.77 36.83
N PHE A 3 -14.10 14.19 35.63
CA PHE A 3 -14.83 13.35 34.67
C PHE A 3 -14.02 12.12 34.22
N LEU A 4 -12.75 12.31 33.86
CA LEU A 4 -11.83 11.23 33.47
C LEU A 4 -11.60 10.23 34.62
N LYS A 5 -11.43 10.72 35.85
CA LYS A 5 -11.28 9.86 37.04
C LYS A 5 -12.54 9.03 37.32
N ARG A 6 -13.74 9.61 37.13
CA ARG A 6 -15.02 8.90 37.29
C ARG A 6 -15.21 7.83 36.20
N LEU A 7 -14.91 8.15 34.94
CA LEU A 7 -14.99 7.19 33.84
C LEU A 7 -14.04 6.00 34.05
N TRP A 8 -12.81 6.28 34.49
CA TRP A 8 -11.82 5.26 34.83
C TRP A 8 -12.31 4.33 35.97
N ALA A 9 -12.87 4.92 37.03
CA ALA A 9 -13.41 4.15 38.15
C ALA A 9 -14.62 3.27 37.75
N ILE A 10 -15.46 3.73 36.81
CA ILE A 10 -16.60 2.95 36.30
C ILE A 10 -16.09 1.76 35.46
N LEU A 11 -15.09 1.97 34.61
CA LEU A 11 -14.54 0.92 33.72
C LEU A 11 -13.85 -0.22 34.47
N TRP A 12 -13.24 0.07 35.61
CA TRP A 12 -12.49 -0.92 36.40
C TRP A 12 -13.28 -1.51 37.58
N LYS A 13 -14.52 -1.06 37.79
CA LYS A 13 -15.40 -1.64 38.83
C LYS A 13 -15.89 -3.02 38.35
N PRO A 14 -15.81 -4.08 39.18
CA PRO A 14 -16.29 -5.39 38.80
C PRO A 14 -17.79 -5.34 38.47
N SER A 15 -18.16 -5.98 37.35
CA SER A 15 -19.54 -6.04 36.89
C SER A 15 -20.36 -7.00 37.75
N PRO A 16 -21.63 -6.68 38.04
CA PRO A 16 -22.54 -7.62 38.72
C PRO A 16 -23.07 -8.73 37.78
N LEU A 17 -22.72 -8.72 36.49
CA LEU A 17 -23.20 -9.71 35.51
C LEU A 17 -22.50 -11.06 35.64
N ALA A 18 -23.19 -12.14 35.28
CA ALA A 18 -22.61 -13.47 35.19
C ALA A 18 -21.44 -13.50 34.17
N LEU A 19 -20.37 -14.22 34.51
CA LEU A 19 -19.18 -14.33 33.66
C LEU A 19 -19.50 -14.81 32.23
N GLY A 20 -20.42 -15.78 32.09
CA GLY A 20 -20.87 -16.27 30.79
C GLY A 20 -21.49 -15.16 29.93
N THR A 21 -22.32 -14.30 30.53
CA THR A 21 -22.92 -13.14 29.83
C THR A 21 -21.85 -12.15 29.37
N LEU A 22 -20.86 -11.86 30.23
CA LEU A 22 -19.76 -10.96 29.88
C LEU A 22 -18.91 -11.50 28.72
N LEU A 23 -18.63 -12.81 28.73
CA LEU A 23 -17.88 -13.45 27.65
C LEU A 23 -18.66 -13.46 26.33
N ILE A 24 -19.95 -13.77 26.36
CA ILE A 24 -20.80 -13.78 25.16
C ILE A 24 -20.90 -12.37 24.56
N VAL A 25 -21.18 -11.36 25.38
CA VAL A 25 -21.30 -9.97 24.91
C VAL A 25 -19.94 -9.45 24.43
N GLY A 26 -18.87 -9.73 25.16
CA GLY A 26 -17.52 -9.30 24.80
C GLY A 26 -17.04 -9.93 23.49
N PHE A 27 -17.16 -11.26 23.36
CA PHE A 27 -16.75 -11.98 22.15
C PHE A 27 -17.66 -11.64 20.97
N GLY A 28 -18.98 -11.59 21.18
CA GLY A 28 -19.95 -11.20 20.15
C GLY A 28 -19.70 -9.78 19.64
N GLY A 29 -19.45 -8.84 20.56
CA GLY A 29 -19.09 -7.47 20.22
C GLY A 29 -17.77 -7.37 19.45
N ALA A 30 -16.73 -8.08 19.89
CA ALA A 30 -15.44 -8.13 19.20
C ALA A 30 -15.54 -8.75 17.81
N PHE A 31 -16.35 -9.80 17.64
CA PHE A 31 -16.59 -10.43 16.36
C PHE A 31 -17.34 -9.50 15.38
N ILE A 32 -18.41 -8.84 15.85
CA ILE A 32 -19.14 -7.85 15.04
C ILE A 32 -18.21 -6.70 14.65
N PHE A 33 -17.43 -6.18 15.60
CA PHE A 33 -16.45 -5.14 15.33
C PHE A 33 -15.45 -5.59 14.26
N PHE A 34 -14.87 -6.79 14.40
CA PHE A 34 -13.94 -7.33 13.41
C PHE A 34 -14.57 -7.43 12.02
N LEU A 35 -15.81 -7.91 11.92
CA LEU A 35 -16.51 -7.99 10.63
C LEU A 35 -16.69 -6.62 9.99
N LEU A 36 -17.21 -5.65 10.75
CA LEU A 36 -17.43 -4.28 10.27
C LEU A 36 -16.11 -3.59 9.90
N PHE A 37 -15.09 -3.76 10.73
CA PHE A 37 -13.79 -3.16 10.52
C PHE A 37 -13.07 -3.77 9.32
N HIS A 38 -13.01 -5.10 9.21
CA HIS A 38 -12.30 -5.77 8.14
C HIS A 38 -13.03 -5.72 6.80
N PHE A 39 -14.27 -6.21 6.76
CA PHE A 39 -15.04 -6.30 5.51
C PHE A 39 -15.68 -4.97 5.11
N GLY A 40 -15.96 -4.10 6.07
CA GLY A 40 -16.40 -2.74 5.81
C GLY A 40 -15.23 -1.80 5.55
N PHE A 41 -14.56 -1.36 6.62
CA PHE A 41 -13.58 -0.27 6.55
C PHE A 41 -12.29 -0.63 5.78
N MET A 42 -11.61 -1.73 6.13
CA MET A 42 -10.32 -2.10 5.53
C MET A 42 -10.45 -2.49 4.05
N THR A 43 -11.61 -3.02 3.65
CA THR A 43 -11.90 -3.36 2.26
C THR A 43 -12.33 -2.13 1.46
N ALA A 44 -13.17 -1.25 2.03
CA ALA A 44 -13.58 -0.02 1.37
C ALA A 44 -12.39 0.90 1.05
N THR A 45 -11.45 1.06 2.01
CA THR A 45 -10.25 1.90 1.83
C THR A 45 -9.17 1.28 0.92
N ASN A 46 -9.42 0.11 0.34
CA ASN A 46 -8.59 -0.49 -0.71
C ASN A 46 -9.20 -0.31 -2.11
N LYS A 47 -10.43 0.20 -2.21
CA LYS A 47 -11.11 0.33 -3.48
C LYS A 47 -10.49 1.44 -4.32
N MET A 48 -10.45 1.21 -5.63
CA MET A 48 -9.92 2.14 -6.63
C MET A 48 -10.55 3.53 -6.49
N GLU A 49 -11.87 3.62 -6.25
CA GLU A 49 -12.62 4.86 -6.14
C GLU A 49 -12.16 5.74 -4.97
N ILE A 50 -11.70 5.14 -3.87
CA ILE A 50 -11.14 5.87 -2.73
C ILE A 50 -9.73 6.35 -3.06
N CYS A 51 -8.93 5.54 -3.76
CA CYS A 51 -7.58 5.95 -4.16
C CYS A 51 -7.63 7.18 -5.10
N ILE A 52 -8.61 7.30 -5.99
CA ILE A 52 -8.70 8.42 -6.95
C ILE A 52 -9.66 9.53 -6.53
N SER A 53 -10.19 9.50 -5.30
CA SER A 53 -11.13 10.53 -4.86
C SER A 53 -10.47 11.90 -4.63
N CYS A 54 -9.15 11.94 -4.50
CA CYS A 54 -8.37 13.16 -4.28
C CYS A 54 -7.70 13.62 -5.58
N HIS A 55 -7.63 14.94 -5.80
CA HIS A 55 -7.13 15.51 -7.06
C HIS A 55 -5.64 15.25 -7.29
N GLU A 56 -4.86 15.03 -6.23
CA GLU A 56 -3.44 14.68 -6.28
C GLU A 56 -3.19 13.39 -7.08
N MET A 57 -4.17 12.48 -7.09
CA MET A 57 -4.05 11.19 -7.78
C MET A 57 -4.41 11.25 -9.27
N SER A 58 -4.89 12.39 -9.76
CA SER A 58 -5.40 12.52 -11.14
C SER A 58 -4.33 12.27 -12.22
N ALA A 59 -3.10 12.75 -12.02
CA ALA A 59 -2.01 12.58 -12.97
C ALA A 59 -1.54 11.12 -13.00
N VAL A 60 -1.26 10.54 -11.84
CA VAL A 60 -0.82 9.14 -11.71
C VAL A 60 -1.90 8.15 -12.16
N TYR A 61 -3.18 8.48 -11.99
CA TYR A 61 -4.28 7.65 -12.48
C TYR A 61 -4.31 7.58 -14.01
N LYS A 62 -4.10 8.70 -14.71
CA LYS A 62 -4.01 8.71 -16.18
C LYS A 62 -2.88 7.82 -16.67
N GLU A 63 -1.71 7.90 -16.06
CA GLU A 63 -0.58 7.05 -16.40
C GLU A 63 -0.88 5.56 -16.14
N TYR A 64 -1.55 5.25 -15.03
CA TYR A 64 -1.98 3.88 -14.74
C TYR A 64 -2.94 3.36 -15.82
N GLN A 65 -3.85 4.18 -16.35
CA GLN A 65 -4.77 3.79 -17.42
C GLN A 65 -4.05 3.40 -18.72
N GLU A 66 -2.86 3.93 -18.96
CA GLU A 66 -2.01 3.59 -20.10
C GLU A 66 -1.17 2.32 -19.87
N SER A 67 -1.15 1.81 -18.64
CA SER A 67 -0.34 0.64 -18.26
C SER A 67 -0.97 -0.70 -18.61
N ILE A 68 -0.13 -1.73 -18.67
CA ILE A 68 -0.56 -3.14 -18.84
C ILE A 68 -1.41 -3.64 -17.66
N HIS A 69 -1.32 -3.01 -16.50
CA HIS A 69 -2.10 -3.40 -15.32
C HIS A 69 -3.54 -2.89 -15.39
N TYR A 70 -3.81 -1.89 -16.24
CA TYR A 70 -5.15 -1.41 -16.54
C TYR A 70 -5.77 -2.10 -17.77
N THR A 71 -5.03 -2.23 -18.87
CA THR A 71 -5.51 -2.90 -20.08
C THR A 71 -4.55 -4.01 -20.49
N ASN A 72 -5.04 -5.26 -20.45
CA ASN A 72 -4.26 -6.43 -20.88
C ASN A 72 -5.14 -7.48 -21.54
N ARG A 73 -4.47 -8.45 -22.17
CA ARG A 73 -5.07 -9.56 -22.91
C ARG A 73 -5.95 -10.51 -22.08
N THR A 74 -5.87 -10.47 -20.75
CA THR A 74 -6.59 -11.41 -19.85
C THR A 74 -7.79 -10.81 -19.14
N GLY A 75 -7.95 -9.47 -19.17
CA GLY A 75 -9.04 -8.77 -18.50
C GLY A 75 -8.90 -8.67 -16.96
N VAL A 76 -7.82 -9.17 -16.38
CA VAL A 76 -7.52 -9.04 -14.94
C VAL A 76 -6.84 -7.70 -14.68
N ARG A 77 -7.32 -6.91 -13.71
CA ARG A 77 -6.74 -5.61 -13.36
C ARG A 77 -6.14 -5.64 -11.97
N ALA A 78 -4.90 -5.15 -11.85
CA ALA A 78 -4.30 -4.83 -10.56
C ALA A 78 -4.59 -3.35 -10.26
N THR A 79 -5.31 -3.10 -9.18
CA THR A 79 -5.69 -1.76 -8.72
C THR A 79 -4.57 -1.11 -7.90
N CYS A 80 -4.75 0.16 -7.49
CA CYS A 80 -3.77 0.87 -6.66
C CYS A 80 -3.37 0.08 -5.41
N ALA A 81 -4.34 -0.48 -4.69
CA ALA A 81 -4.09 -1.20 -3.44
C ALA A 81 -3.33 -2.51 -3.66
N ASP A 82 -3.46 -3.14 -4.83
CA ASP A 82 -2.75 -4.38 -5.15
C ASP A 82 -1.23 -4.17 -5.28
N CYS A 83 -0.77 -2.93 -5.51
CA CYS A 83 0.64 -2.58 -5.58
C CYS A 83 1.12 -1.72 -4.40
N HIS A 84 0.30 -0.78 -3.91
CA HIS A 84 0.70 0.21 -2.91
C HIS A 84 0.35 -0.15 -1.47
N VAL A 85 -0.47 -1.18 -1.23
CA VAL A 85 -0.87 -1.59 0.11
C VAL A 85 -0.34 -3.01 0.37
N PRO A 86 0.41 -3.24 1.45
CA PRO A 86 0.85 -4.57 1.82
C PRO A 86 -0.34 -5.55 1.88
N HIS A 87 -0.17 -6.70 1.25
CA HIS A 87 -1.12 -7.80 1.31
C HIS A 87 -0.39 -9.14 1.23
N GLY A 88 -1.07 -10.18 1.68
CA GLY A 88 -0.53 -11.51 1.75
C GLY A 88 -1.40 -12.43 2.58
N LYS A 89 -0.85 -13.59 2.93
CA LYS A 89 -1.59 -14.69 3.56
C LYS A 89 -1.37 -14.77 5.06
N ASP A 90 -0.31 -14.13 5.56
CA ASP A 90 0.14 -14.28 6.94
C ASP A 90 -0.35 -13.13 7.82
N ILE A 91 -0.38 -13.36 9.13
CA ILE A 91 -0.77 -12.34 10.11
C ILE A 91 0.16 -11.12 10.09
N GLY A 92 1.44 -11.32 9.75
CA GLY A 92 2.41 -10.23 9.58
C GLY A 92 1.98 -9.26 8.47
N ASP A 93 1.54 -9.79 7.33
CA ASP A 93 1.07 -8.96 6.20
C ASP A 93 -0.17 -8.16 6.55
N TYR A 94 -1.05 -8.73 7.36
CA TYR A 94 -2.21 -8.01 7.86
C TYR A 94 -1.82 -6.85 8.79
N ILE A 95 -0.82 -7.06 9.64
CA ILE A 95 -0.27 -6.01 10.51
C ILE A 95 0.39 -4.93 9.66
N ASP A 96 1.22 -5.29 8.68
CA ASP A 96 1.88 -4.36 7.77
C ASP A 96 0.87 -3.55 6.95
N LYS A 97 -0.19 -4.20 6.47
CA LYS A 97 -1.32 -3.53 5.81
C LYS A 97 -1.93 -2.46 6.70
N PHE A 98 -2.21 -2.82 7.96
CA PHE A 98 -2.80 -1.89 8.92
C PHE A 98 -1.86 -0.72 9.22
N ILE A 99 -0.57 -0.99 9.46
CA ILE A 99 0.44 0.04 9.72
C ILE A 99 0.58 0.97 8.52
N ALA A 100 0.69 0.44 7.30
CA ALA A 100 0.79 1.23 6.08
C ALA A 100 -0.44 2.13 5.90
N LYS A 101 -1.66 1.61 6.11
CA LYS A 101 -2.88 2.43 6.07
C LYS A 101 -2.92 3.50 7.16
N ALA A 102 -2.53 3.14 8.38
CA ALA A 102 -2.52 4.06 9.52
C ALA A 102 -1.45 5.14 9.39
N LYS A 103 -0.31 4.87 8.72
CA LYS A 103 0.81 5.81 8.58
C LYS A 103 0.76 6.59 7.27
N VAL A 104 0.69 5.89 6.13
CA VAL A 104 0.70 6.49 4.80
C VAL A 104 -0.66 7.11 4.49
N GLY A 105 -1.75 6.37 4.71
CA GLY A 105 -3.10 6.87 4.45
C GLY A 105 -3.45 8.11 5.28
N THR A 106 -3.04 8.17 6.55
CA THR A 106 -3.25 9.37 7.38
C THR A 106 -2.39 10.55 6.93
N LYS A 107 -1.16 10.29 6.48
CA LYS A 107 -0.27 11.31 5.92
C LYS A 107 -0.81 11.89 4.62
N ASP A 108 -1.38 11.06 3.75
CA ASP A 108 -2.00 11.52 2.51
C ASP A 108 -3.23 12.40 2.80
N ILE A 109 -4.10 11.97 3.73
CA ILE A 109 -5.24 12.77 4.19
C ILE A 109 -4.77 14.09 4.80
N TYR A 110 -3.74 14.06 5.65
CA TYR A 110 -3.18 15.27 6.25
C TYR A 110 -2.69 16.26 5.19
N HIS A 111 -1.90 15.81 4.21
CA HIS A 111 -1.37 16.69 3.17
C HIS A 111 -2.45 17.22 2.22
N HIS A 112 -3.48 16.42 1.95
CA HIS A 112 -4.67 16.84 1.21
C HIS A 112 -5.42 17.95 1.95
N LEU A 113 -5.73 17.74 3.25
CA LEU A 113 -6.44 18.73 4.07
C LEU A 113 -5.64 20.03 4.26
N MET A 114 -4.31 19.92 4.34
CA MET A 114 -3.43 21.09 4.43
C MET A 114 -3.19 21.77 3.08
N GLY A 115 -3.67 21.20 1.96
CA GLY A 115 -3.48 21.74 0.63
C GLY A 115 -2.01 21.79 0.21
N THR A 116 -1.22 20.78 0.58
CA THR A 116 0.25 20.79 0.36
C THR A 116 0.58 20.75 -1.13
N TYR A 117 -0.20 20.01 -1.93
CA TYR A 117 -0.01 19.84 -3.38
C TYR A 117 -1.34 20.11 -4.13
N PRO A 118 -1.77 21.39 -4.24
CA PRO A 118 -3.09 21.73 -4.75
C PRO A 118 -3.23 21.56 -6.27
N THR A 119 -2.11 21.45 -7.00
CA THR A 119 -2.08 21.33 -8.46
C THR A 119 -1.12 20.23 -8.89
N THR A 120 -1.31 19.70 -10.11
CA THR A 120 -0.36 18.74 -10.71
C THR A 120 1.06 19.29 -10.72
N GLU A 121 1.25 20.55 -11.08
CA GLU A 121 2.57 21.20 -11.08
C GLU A 121 3.25 21.14 -9.70
N LYS A 122 2.49 21.39 -8.62
CA LYS A 122 3.01 21.29 -7.25
C LYS A 122 3.24 19.85 -6.79
N PHE A 123 2.48 18.89 -7.32
CA PHE A 123 2.75 17.47 -7.10
C PHE A 123 4.05 17.04 -7.78
N GLU A 124 4.29 17.49 -9.02
CA GLU A 124 5.50 17.16 -9.78
C GLU A 124 6.79 17.60 -9.06
N THR A 125 6.79 18.74 -8.35
CA THR A 125 7.98 19.19 -7.60
C THR A 125 8.39 18.26 -6.45
N VAL A 126 7.48 17.45 -5.94
CA VAL A 126 7.75 16.47 -4.86
C VAL A 126 7.69 15.03 -5.34
N ARG A 127 7.31 14.80 -6.59
CA ARG A 127 7.03 13.47 -7.15
C ARG A 127 8.23 12.55 -7.05
N TYR A 128 9.44 13.04 -7.32
CA TYR A 128 10.67 12.28 -7.16
C TYR A 128 10.79 11.68 -5.75
N ARG A 129 10.70 12.53 -4.71
CA ARG A 129 10.79 12.09 -3.31
C ARG A 129 9.69 11.10 -2.94
N LEU A 130 8.45 11.32 -3.39
CA LEU A 130 7.34 10.41 -3.12
C LEU A 130 7.54 9.06 -3.81
N ALA A 131 7.94 9.05 -5.08
CA ALA A 131 8.23 7.85 -5.84
C ALA A 131 9.38 7.04 -5.22
N GLN A 132 10.47 7.70 -4.81
CA GLN A 132 11.57 7.02 -4.13
C GLN A 132 11.12 6.36 -2.83
N GLY A 133 10.29 7.03 -2.02
CA GLY A 133 9.75 6.44 -0.79
C GLY A 133 8.93 5.18 -1.06
N ILE A 134 8.09 5.17 -2.11
CA ILE A 134 7.33 3.98 -2.49
C ILE A 134 8.25 2.86 -3.01
N LEU A 135 9.22 3.20 -3.86
CA LEU A 135 10.17 2.21 -4.39
C LEU A 135 11.03 1.60 -3.28
N GLU A 136 11.46 2.38 -2.30
CA GLU A 136 12.18 1.91 -1.13
C GLU A 136 11.33 0.96 -0.29
N GLU A 137 10.08 1.31 0.00
CA GLU A 137 9.14 0.42 0.71
C GLU A 137 8.88 -0.89 -0.05
N MET A 138 8.77 -0.82 -1.38
CA MET A 138 8.65 -2.01 -2.24
C MET A 138 9.93 -2.85 -2.22
N ARG A 139 11.13 -2.24 -2.21
CA ARG A 139 12.40 -2.96 -2.07
C ARG A 139 12.53 -3.63 -0.71
N HIS A 140 12.24 -2.90 0.37
CA HIS A 140 12.32 -3.39 1.74
C HIS A 140 11.47 -4.65 1.96
N ARG A 141 10.34 -4.74 1.26
CA ARG A 141 9.42 -5.88 1.33
C ARG A 141 9.61 -6.88 0.18
N ASP A 142 10.78 -6.86 -0.46
CA ASP A 142 11.15 -7.74 -1.59
C ASP A 142 10.08 -7.79 -2.69
N SER A 143 9.44 -6.66 -3.00
CA SER A 143 8.36 -6.56 -4.00
C SER A 143 7.25 -7.60 -3.80
N LYS A 144 6.88 -7.88 -2.54
CA LYS A 144 5.89 -8.90 -2.18
C LYS A 144 4.57 -8.74 -2.93
N GLU A 145 4.10 -7.52 -3.17
CA GLU A 145 2.91 -7.21 -3.98
C GLU A 145 3.06 -7.69 -5.41
N CYS A 146 4.20 -7.42 -6.03
CA CYS A 146 4.49 -7.89 -7.38
C CYS A 146 4.47 -9.43 -7.39
N ARG A 147 5.17 -10.06 -6.45
CA ARG A 147 5.31 -11.52 -6.35
C ARG A 147 4.01 -12.25 -6.04
N PHE A 148 3.05 -11.59 -5.39
CA PHE A 148 1.73 -12.16 -5.12
C PHE A 148 1.02 -12.58 -6.42
N CYS A 149 1.18 -11.80 -7.49
CA CYS A 149 0.66 -12.12 -8.83
C CYS A 149 1.74 -12.68 -9.77
N HIS A 150 2.99 -12.24 -9.64
CA HIS A 150 4.13 -12.59 -10.49
C HIS A 150 5.15 -13.45 -9.73
N ASN A 151 4.77 -14.67 -9.41
CA ASN A 151 5.66 -15.61 -8.76
C ASN A 151 6.70 -16.16 -9.75
N PHE A 152 7.98 -16.11 -9.38
CA PHE A 152 9.09 -16.68 -10.15
C PHE A 152 8.88 -18.15 -10.54
N GLU A 153 8.32 -18.98 -9.66
CA GLU A 153 8.05 -20.40 -9.91
C GLU A 153 6.99 -20.62 -10.99
N ALA A 154 6.09 -19.65 -11.18
CA ALA A 154 5.01 -19.69 -12.16
C ALA A 154 5.35 -18.95 -13.47
N MET A 155 6.51 -18.28 -13.54
CA MET A 155 6.95 -17.61 -14.76
C MET A 155 7.39 -18.62 -15.81
N ASN A 156 6.79 -18.56 -17.00
CA ASN A 156 7.27 -19.32 -18.14
C ASN A 156 8.49 -18.62 -18.76
N LEU A 157 9.70 -19.10 -18.42
CA LEU A 157 10.96 -18.54 -18.93
C LEU A 157 11.15 -18.78 -20.44
N GLU A 158 10.58 -19.84 -21.01
CA GLU A 158 10.71 -20.13 -22.45
C GLU A 158 9.99 -19.10 -23.33
N LYS A 159 8.98 -18.43 -22.77
CA LYS A 159 8.23 -17.35 -23.45
C LYS A 159 8.85 -15.97 -23.25
N GLN A 160 10.02 -15.87 -22.63
CA GLN A 160 10.71 -14.60 -22.39
C GLN A 160 11.88 -14.43 -23.36
N GLU A 161 12.22 -13.17 -23.63
CA GLU A 161 13.45 -12.83 -24.34
C GLU A 161 14.68 -13.35 -23.59
N LYS A 162 15.72 -13.77 -24.32
CA LYS A 162 16.94 -14.38 -23.74
C LYS A 162 17.59 -13.49 -22.67
N SER A 163 17.55 -12.17 -22.86
CA SER A 163 18.06 -11.20 -21.90
C SER A 163 17.26 -11.18 -20.59
N ALA A 164 15.93 -11.27 -20.67
CA ALA A 164 15.04 -11.33 -19.52
C ALA A 164 15.21 -12.65 -18.75
N VAL A 165 15.32 -13.78 -19.46
CA VAL A 165 15.59 -15.09 -18.84
C VAL A 165 16.86 -15.04 -18.00
N ASN A 166 17.96 -14.52 -18.54
CA ASN A 166 19.23 -14.42 -17.82
C ASN A 166 19.13 -13.53 -16.58
N LYS A 167 18.42 -12.39 -16.68
CA LYS A 167 18.21 -11.48 -15.55
C LYS A 167 17.33 -12.10 -14.47
N HIS A 168 16.22 -12.73 -14.84
CA HIS A 168 15.35 -13.41 -13.88
C HIS A 168 16.06 -14.58 -13.21
N LYS A 169 16.79 -15.43 -13.95
CA LYS A 169 17.61 -16.51 -13.37
C LYS A 169 18.60 -15.99 -12.35
N ARG A 170 19.36 -14.95 -12.71
CA ARG A 170 20.30 -14.31 -11.78
C ARG A 170 19.58 -13.78 -10.54
N ALA A 171 18.46 -13.08 -10.70
CA ALA A 171 17.71 -12.53 -9.56
C ALA A 171 17.19 -13.64 -8.63
N MET A 172 16.71 -14.75 -9.19
CA MET A 172 16.29 -15.95 -8.45
C MET A 172 17.45 -16.62 -7.70
N GLU A 173 18.61 -16.73 -8.35
CA GLU A 173 19.79 -17.41 -7.77
C GLU A 173 20.47 -16.56 -6.69
N LYS A 174 20.61 -15.25 -6.91
CA LYS A 174 21.34 -14.37 -5.99
C LYS A 174 20.47 -13.78 -4.90
N GLY A 175 19.19 -13.54 -5.18
CA GLY A 175 18.30 -12.81 -4.26
C GLY A 175 18.75 -11.38 -3.94
N ASP A 176 19.64 -10.80 -4.76
CA ASP A 176 20.24 -9.46 -4.55
C ASP A 176 19.40 -8.33 -5.16
N LYS A 177 18.26 -8.66 -5.78
CA LYS A 177 17.39 -7.75 -6.51
C LYS A 177 15.92 -8.11 -6.30
N THR A 178 15.13 -7.06 -6.19
CA THR A 178 13.68 -7.04 -6.13
C THR A 178 13.09 -6.69 -7.50
N CYS A 179 11.78 -6.88 -7.69
CA CYS A 179 11.13 -6.62 -8.97
C CYS A 179 11.30 -5.16 -9.41
N VAL A 180 11.19 -4.21 -8.47
CA VAL A 180 11.29 -2.76 -8.73
C VAL A 180 12.71 -2.25 -8.95
N ASP A 181 13.74 -3.10 -8.83
CA ASP A 181 15.11 -2.74 -9.22
C ASP A 181 15.31 -2.73 -10.75
N CYS A 182 14.46 -3.46 -11.48
CA CYS A 182 14.50 -3.52 -12.95
C CYS A 182 13.18 -3.06 -13.57
N HIS A 183 12.06 -3.31 -12.91
CA HIS A 183 10.72 -2.92 -13.36
C HIS A 183 10.20 -1.76 -12.51
N SER A 184 10.99 -0.70 -12.41
CA SER A 184 10.52 0.59 -11.90
C SER A 184 9.75 1.32 -13.01
N GLY A 185 8.65 2.00 -12.65
CA GLY A 185 7.86 2.78 -13.62
C GLY A 185 6.91 1.98 -14.51
N ILE A 186 6.43 0.83 -14.05
CA ILE A 186 5.52 -0.03 -14.85
C ILE A 186 4.14 0.61 -15.05
N ALA A 187 3.63 1.30 -14.03
CA ALA A 187 2.31 1.91 -14.03
C ALA A 187 2.35 3.45 -14.08
N HIS A 188 3.48 4.04 -13.71
CA HIS A 188 3.65 5.48 -13.60
C HIS A 188 4.96 5.88 -14.23
N LYS A 189 5.00 7.06 -14.87
CA LYS A 189 6.24 7.63 -15.39
C LYS A 189 7.21 7.84 -14.22
N LEU A 190 8.45 7.39 -14.40
CA LEU A 190 9.50 7.68 -13.43
C LEU A 190 9.79 9.18 -13.43
N PRO A 191 9.72 9.84 -12.27
CA PRO A 191 10.12 11.24 -12.16
C PRO A 191 11.64 11.35 -12.33
N ASP A 192 12.06 12.42 -12.99
CA ASP A 192 13.47 12.77 -13.10
C ASP A 192 14.00 13.20 -11.72
N GLU A 193 15.26 12.89 -11.46
CA GLU A 193 15.95 13.41 -10.29
C GLU A 193 16.06 14.93 -10.41
N PRO A 194 15.65 15.71 -9.38
CA PRO A 194 15.78 17.14 -9.43
C PRO A 194 17.26 17.51 -9.58
N GLU A 195 17.57 18.42 -10.50
CA GLU A 195 18.93 18.93 -10.67
C GLU A 195 19.41 19.48 -9.32
N SER A 196 20.57 18.99 -8.85
CA SER A 196 21.19 19.50 -7.64
C SER A 196 21.44 21.00 -7.82
N SER A 197 21.00 21.82 -6.87
CA SER A 197 21.26 23.28 -6.87
C SER A 197 22.75 23.63 -6.79
N ASP A 198 23.62 22.63 -6.61
CA ASP A 198 25.03 22.82 -6.26
C ASP A 198 25.99 22.48 -7.42
N GLY A 199 25.47 22.19 -8.62
CA GLY A 199 26.30 22.06 -9.83
C GLY A 199 27.43 21.02 -9.71
N LYS A 200 27.23 19.98 -8.90
CA LYS A 200 28.16 18.86 -8.77
C LYS A 200 27.40 17.56 -9.02
N THR A 201 27.42 17.15 -10.27
CA THR A 201 27.26 15.76 -10.66
C THR A 201 28.44 14.97 -10.10
N GLU A 202 28.17 14.02 -9.19
CA GLU A 202 29.08 12.89 -8.94
C GLU A 202 28.89 11.80 -9.98
#